data_AF-A0A9X2ADW6-F1
#
_entry.id   AF-A0A9X2ADW6-F1
#
_cell.length_a   1.000
_cell.length_b   1.000
_cell.length_c   1.000
_cell.angle_alpha   90.00
_cell.angle_beta   90.00
_cell.angle_gamma   90.00
#
_symmetry.space_group_name_H-M   'P 1'
#
loop_
_entity.id
_entity.type
_entity.pdbx_description
1 polymer ?
#
loop_
_entity_poly.entity_id
_entity_poly.type
_entity_poly.pdbx_seq_one_letter_code
_entity_poly.pdbx_strand_id
1 'polypeptide(L)' 'MMALDERSERDEVLVIHGVPIILDPFTASLAQEPLIVEYDEYEDSFAIHSEGAGDSQC' A
#
# COMPACT_ATOMS: atom_id res chain seq x y z
N MET A 1 4.11 5.41 -6.42
CA MET A 1 4.95 6.38 -5.68
C MET A 1 4.25 6.66 -4.37
N MET A 2 4.90 6.37 -3.22
CA MET A 2 4.34 6.71 -1.91
C MET A 2 4.74 8.12 -1.51
N ALA A 3 3.85 8.83 -0.82
CA ALA A 3 4.09 10.16 -0.31
C ALA A 3 3.47 10.31 1.08
N LEU A 4 4.00 11.24 1.86
CA LEU A 4 3.34 11.68 3.09
C LEU A 4 2.17 12.58 2.70
N ASP A 5 0.96 12.21 3.14
CA ASP A 5 -0.26 12.96 2.85
C ASP A 5 -1.13 13.10 4.10
N GLU A 6 -2.00 14.11 4.12
CA GLU A 6 -3.02 14.28 5.14
C GLU A 6 -4.19 13.34 4.88
N ARG A 7 -4.69 12.68 5.94
CA ARG A 7 -5.82 11.77 5.82
C ARG A 7 -7.09 12.50 5.40
N SER A 8 -7.72 12.04 4.32
CA SER A 8 -9.06 12.43 3.91
C SER A 8 -10.14 11.52 4.53
N GLU A 9 -11.38 12.02 4.63
CA GLU A 9 -12.51 11.27 5.20
C GLU A 9 -12.86 10.00 4.41
N ARG A 10 -12.46 9.94 3.14
CA ARG A 10 -12.74 8.83 2.23
C ARG A 10 -11.62 7.81 2.13
N ASP A 11 -10.47 8.11 2.74
CA ASP A 11 -9.31 7.25 2.62
C ASP A 11 -9.46 6.05 3.55
N GLU A 12 -9.05 4.91 3.02
CA GLU A 12 -8.96 3.68 3.78
C GLU A 12 -7.63 3.67 4.54
N VAL A 13 -7.67 3.21 5.79
CA VAL A 13 -6.48 3.16 6.64
C VAL A 13 -6.17 1.73 6.99
N LEU A 14 -5.01 1.28 6.55
CA LEU A 14 -4.45 -0.01 6.89
C LEU A 14 -3.34 0.19 7.92
N VAL A 15 -3.31 -0.66 8.94
CA VAL A 15 -2.24 -0.63 9.95
C VAL A 15 -1.31 -1.80 9.68
N ILE A 16 -0.11 -1.50 9.20
CA ILE A 16 0.87 -2.52 8.81
C ILE A 16 2.12 -2.33 9.65
N HIS A 17 2.48 -3.34 10.45
CA HIS A 17 3.57 -3.27 11.43
C HIS A 17 3.51 -2.05 12.37
N GLY A 18 2.30 -1.56 12.67
CA GLY A 18 2.09 -0.39 13.53
C GLY A 18 2.19 0.96 12.80
N VAL A 19 2.47 0.95 11.50
CA VAL A 19 2.50 2.15 10.65
C VAL A 19 1.14 2.29 9.95
N PRO A 20 0.48 3.46 10.04
CA PRO A 20 -0.73 3.72 9.28
C PRO A 20 -0.38 4.00 7.82
N ILE A 21 -0.88 3.17 6.92
CA ILE A 21 -0.83 3.37 5.47
C ILE A 21 -2.21 3.84 5.03
N ILE A 22 -2.23 4.99 4.37
CA ILE A 22 -3.44 5.63 3.87
C ILE A 22 -3.55 5.28 2.38
N LEU A 23 -4.69 4.69 2.00
CA LEU A 23 -5.02 4.40 0.62
C LEU A 23 -6.14 5.32 0.17
N ASP A 24 -5.91 6.03 -0.93
CA ASP A 24 -6.99 6.76 -1.59
C ASP A 24 -8.08 5.79 -2.09
N PRO A 25 -9.31 6.25 -2.31
CA PRO A 25 -10.43 5.38 -2.71
C PRO A 25 -10.18 4.59 -4.01
N PHE A 26 -9.40 5.12 -4.94
CA PHE A 26 -9.09 4.46 -6.21
C PHE A 26 -8.09 3.31 -5.98
N THR A 27 -7.01 3.58 -5.24
CA THR A 27 -6.02 2.58 -4.85
C THR A 27 -6.65 1.49 -3.98
N ALA A 28 -7.50 1.86 -3.02
CA ALA A 28 -8.26 0.93 -2.20
C ALA A 28 -9.16 0.01 -3.04
N SER A 29 -9.79 0.53 -4.10
CA SER A 29 -10.64 -0.29 -4.99
C SER A 29 -9.86 -1.30 -5.84
N LEU A 30 -8.56 -1.07 -6.04
CA LEU A 30 -7.66 -1.94 -6.80
C LEU A 30 -6.88 -2.92 -5.92
N ALA A 31 -6.75 -2.61 -4.62
CA ALA A 31 -6.12 -3.46 -3.64
C ALA A 31 -6.93 -4.75 -3.47
N GLN A 32 -6.40 -5.86 -3.97
CA GLN A 32 -6.94 -7.19 -3.68
C GLN A 32 -6.37 -7.63 -2.33
N GLU A 33 -7.23 -7.85 -1.34
CA GLU A 33 -6.79 -8.40 -0.06
C GLU A 33 -6.39 -9.87 -0.21
N PRO A 34 -5.28 -10.32 0.42
CA PRO A 34 -4.44 -9.59 1.38
C PRO A 34 -3.34 -8.73 0.74
N LEU A 35 -3.17 -7.50 1.24
CA LEU A 35 -2.03 -6.64 0.94
C LEU A 35 -0.82 -7.00 1.83
N ILE A 36 0.31 -7.28 1.20
CA ILE A 36 1.61 -7.53 1.83
C ILE A 36 2.47 -6.31 1.59
N VAL A 37 3.04 -5.74 2.66
CA VAL A 37 4.01 -4.65 2.55
C VAL A 37 5.36 -5.17 2.95
N GLU A 38 6.32 -5.04 2.05
CA GLU A 38 7.71 -5.42 2.26
C GLU A 38 8.57 -4.15 2.32
N TYR A 39 9.54 -4.14 3.21
CA TYR A 39 10.54 -3.07 3.28
C TYR A 39 11.84 -3.58 2.66
N ASP A 40 12.29 -2.92 1.59
CA ASP A 40 13.58 -3.18 0.96
C ASP A 40 14.65 -2.32 1.65
N GLU A 41 15.54 -2.98 2.40
CA GLU A 41 16.64 -2.34 3.11
C GLU A 41 17.76 -1.81 2.19
N TYR A 42 17.87 -2.31 0.97
CA TYR A 42 18.89 -1.91 0.00
C TYR A 42 18.47 -0.64 -0.75
N GLU A 43 17.18 -0.55 -1.07
CA GLU A 43 16.61 0.60 -1.76
C GLU A 43 16.02 1.67 -0.81
N ASP A 44 15.98 1.39 0.50
CA ASP A 44 15.33 2.22 1.52
C ASP A 44 13.89 2.58 1.09
N SER A 45 13.15 1.55 0.65
CA SER A 45 11.86 1.70 -0.01
C SER A 45 10.83 0.70 0.52
N PHE A 46 9.56 1.05 0.37
CA PHE A 46 8.45 0.15 0.68
C PHE A 46 7.85 -0.37 -0.63
N ALA A 47 7.59 -1.67 -0.68
CA ALA A 47 6.87 -2.33 -1.76
C ALA A 47 5.54 -2.87 -1.23
N ILE A 48 4.47 -2.73 -2.01
CA ILE A 48 3.14 -3.24 -1.67
C ILE A 48 2.75 -4.26 -2.72
N HIS A 49 2.43 -5.47 -2.29
CA HIS A 49 2.00 -6.59 -3.12
C HIS A 49 0.60 -7.03 -2.68
N SER A 50 -0.18 -7.61 -3.60
CA SER A 50 -1.44 -8.28 -3.28
C SER A 50 -1.35 -9.74 -3.71
N GLU A 51 -1.74 -10.69 -2.86
CA GLU A 51 -1.90 -12.11 -3.26
C GLU A 51 -3.10 -12.23 -4.24
N GLY A 52 -2.85 -11.97 -5.53
CA GLY A 52 -3.88 -11.97 -6.57
C GLY A 52 -3.48 -11.18 -7.81
N ALA A 53 -2.58 -10.21 -7.65
CA ALA A 53 -1.94 -9.54 -8.78
C ALA A 53 -0.78 -10.42 -9.28
N GLY A 54 -1.10 -11.41 -10.11
CA GLY A 54 -0.08 -12.13 -10.86
C GLY A 54 0.81 -11.12 -11.60
N ASP A 55 2.12 -11.21 -11.37
CA ASP A 55 3.23 -10.59 -12.11
C ASP A 55 2.81 -9.51 -13.11
N SER A 56 2.29 -8.38 -12.62
CA SER A 56 2.14 -7.21 -13.47
C SER A 56 3.39 -6.36 -13.29
N GLN A 57 4.43 -6.81 -13.99
CA GLN A 57 5.59 -5.99 -14.34
C GLN A 57 5.09 -4.63 -14.84
N CYS A 58 5.52 -3.56 -14.17
CA CYS A 58 5.55 -2.22 -14.71
C CYS A 58 6.97 -1.69 -14.55
#